data_AF-A0A941MVH8-F1
#
_entry.id   AF-A0A941MVH8-F1
#
_cell.length_a   1.000
_cell.length_b   1.000
_cell.length_c   1.000
_cell.angle_alpha   90.00
_cell.angle_beta   90.00
_cell.angle_gamma   90.00
#
_symmetry.space_group_name_H-M   'P 1'
#
loop_
_entity.id
_entity.type
_entity.pdbx_description
1 polymer ?
#
loop_
_entity_poly.entity_id
_entity_poly.type
_entity_poly.pdbx_seq_one_letter_code
_entity_poly.pdbx_strand_id
1 'polypeptide(L)'
;MNFLHWDMHAGPENVIRVTLDRQANVLLMDDSNFSSYRNGQSHRYFGGLAKRSPVSLVPPHGGHWHVVVDLGGYAGTVHAGVSIV
;
A
#
# COMPACT_ATOMS: atom_id res chain seq x y z
N MET A 1 12.36 1.30 9.24
CA MET A 1 10.89 1.40 9.28
C MET A 1 10.32 0.00 9.30
N ASN A 2 9.26 -0.25 10.06
CA ASN A 2 8.55 -1.53 10.04
C ASN A 2 7.28 -1.37 9.18
N PHE A 3 7.11 -2.20 8.17
CA PHE A 3 5.96 -2.16 7.26
C PHE A 3 5.64 -3.58 6.77
N LEU A 4 4.39 -3.81 6.42
CA LEU A 4 3.97 -4.98 5.66
C LEU A 4 4.02 -4.64 4.17
N HIS A 5 4.36 -5.63 3.35
CA HIS A 5 4.57 -5.42 1.92
C HIS A 5 4.06 -6.59 1.09
N TRP A 6 3.41 -6.25 -0.01
CA TRP A 6 3.00 -7.17 -1.07
C TRP A 6 3.29 -6.53 -2.41
N ASP A 7 3.65 -7.34 -3.40
CA ASP A 7 3.77 -6.95 -4.79
C ASP A 7 2.84 -7.77 -5.68
N MET A 8 2.41 -7.17 -6.78
CA MET A 8 1.51 -7.80 -7.74
C MET A 8 1.58 -7.10 -9.10
N HIS A 9 1.19 -7.82 -10.15
CA HIS A 9 0.85 -7.20 -11.42
C HIS A 9 -0.64 -6.83 -11.40
N ALA A 10 -0.95 -5.57 -11.71
CA ALA A 10 -2.31 -5.07 -11.74
C ALA A 10 -2.45 -3.86 -12.68
N GLY A 11 -3.67 -3.60 -13.12
CA GLY A 11 -4.03 -2.49 -14.00
C GLY A 11 -5.36 -1.82 -13.64
N PRO A 12 -5.85 -0.91 -14.49
CA PRO A 12 -7.09 -0.16 -14.27
C PRO A 12 -8.34 -1.02 -14.13
N GLU A 13 -8.31 -2.25 -14.62
CA GLU A 13 -9.36 -3.26 -14.53
C GLU A 13 -9.39 -4.01 -13.20
N ASN A 14 -8.39 -3.81 -12.32
CA ASN A 14 -8.27 -4.50 -11.05
C ASN A 14 -8.58 -3.59 -9.87
N VAL A 15 -9.25 -4.13 -8.84
CA VAL A 15 -9.40 -3.46 -7.55
C VAL A 15 -8.52 -4.16 -6.52
N ILE A 16 -7.51 -3.45 -6.03
CA ILE A 16 -6.67 -3.91 -4.93
C ILE A 16 -7.40 -3.61 -3.62
N ARG A 17 -7.88 -4.67 -2.96
CA ARG A 17 -8.59 -4.59 -1.69
C ARG A 17 -7.64 -4.90 -0.54
N VAL A 18 -7.56 -3.98 0.43
CA VAL A 18 -6.72 -4.12 1.63
C VAL A 18 -7.60 -4.15 2.88
N THR A 19 -7.50 -5.23 3.64
CA THR A 19 -8.13 -5.35 4.97
C THR A 19 -7.13 -4.95 6.06
N LEU A 20 -7.62 -4.35 7.14
CA LEU A 20 -6.82 -3.83 8.24
C LEU A 20 -7.52 -4.12 9.56
N ASP A 21 -6.77 -4.53 10.58
CA ASP A 21 -7.29 -4.71 11.94
C ASP A 21 -7.29 -3.40 12.76
N ARG A 22 -6.54 -2.37 12.33
CA ARG A 22 -6.51 -1.03 12.92
C ARG A 22 -6.14 0.04 11.87
N GLN A 23 -6.22 1.31 12.27
CA GLN A 23 -5.83 2.42 11.41
C GLN A 23 -4.34 2.35 11.06
N ALA A 24 -4.03 2.50 9.78
CA ALA A 24 -2.67 2.43 9.24
C ALA A 24 -2.61 3.17 7.91
N ASN A 25 -1.41 3.51 7.46
CA ASN A 25 -1.21 3.96 6.09
C ASN A 25 -1.34 2.77 5.15
N VAL A 26 -2.02 2.98 4.02
CA VAL A 26 -2.04 2.04 2.89
C VAL A 26 -1.57 2.79 1.67
N LEU A 27 -0.41 2.39 1.15
CA LEU A 27 0.30 3.09 0.08
C LEU A 27 0.46 2.14 -1.11
N LEU A 28 -0.05 2.55 -2.27
CA LEU A 28 0.17 1.85 -3.53
C LEU A 28 1.20 2.61 -4.36
N MET A 29 2.28 1.93 -4.77
CA MET A 29 3.44 2.53 -5.43
C MET A 29 3.91 1.66 -6.59
N ASP A 30 4.45 2.27 -7.64
CA ASP A 30 5.23 1.56 -8.64
C ASP A 30 6.64 1.22 -8.11
N ASP A 31 7.43 0.47 -8.91
CA ASP A 31 8.79 0.04 -8.55
C ASP A 31 9.69 1.21 -8.11
N SER A 32 9.65 2.32 -8.86
CA SER A 32 10.52 3.46 -8.61
C SER A 32 10.17 4.16 -7.29
N ASN A 33 8.88 4.36 -7.03
CA ASN A 33 8.39 5.00 -5.83
C ASN A 33 8.57 4.11 -4.60
N PHE A 34 8.38 2.80 -4.73
CA PHE A 34 8.65 1.85 -3.65
C PHE A 34 10.14 1.81 -3.28
N SER A 35 11.03 1.83 -4.28
CA SER A 35 12.48 1.93 -4.04
C SER A 35 12.82 3.20 -3.26
N SER A 36 12.30 4.36 -3.71
CA SER A 36 12.47 5.63 -3.00
C SER A 36 11.90 5.60 -1.58
N TYR A 37 10.71 5.01 -1.38
CA TYR A 37 10.10 4.84 -0.05
C TYR A 37 11.01 4.04 0.89
N ARG A 38 11.53 2.88 0.44
CA ARG A 38 12.43 2.04 1.25
C ARG A 38 13.71 2.75 1.64
N ASN A 39 14.19 3.66 0.79
CA ASN A 39 15.38 4.46 1.03
C ASN A 39 15.11 5.76 1.81
N GLY A 40 13.86 6.01 2.24
CA GLY A 40 13.48 7.25 2.93
C GLY A 40 13.56 8.51 2.05
N GLN A 41 13.54 8.33 0.74
CA GLN A 41 13.58 9.41 -0.24
C GLN A 41 12.16 9.89 -0.59
N SER A 42 12.09 11.04 -1.29
CA SER A 42 10.82 11.53 -1.83
C SER A 42 10.23 10.53 -2.81
N HIS A 43 8.94 10.22 -2.63
CA HIS A 43 8.19 9.25 -3.42
C HIS A 43 6.73 9.68 -3.51
N ARG A 44 6.02 9.15 -4.50
CA ARG A 44 4.58 9.33 -4.70
C ARG A 44 3.86 8.01 -4.49
N TYR A 45 2.61 8.09 -4.06
CA TYR A 45 1.76 6.93 -3.82
C TYR A 45 0.29 7.25 -4.07
N PHE A 46 -0.51 6.22 -4.28
CA PHE A 46 -1.96 6.29 -4.16
C PHE A 46 -2.40 5.73 -2.80
N GLY A 47 -3.43 6.31 -2.21
CA GLY A 47 -3.87 5.96 -0.86
C GLY A 47 -3.41 6.98 0.19
N GLY A 48 -3.05 6.49 1.37
CA GLY A 48 -2.71 7.31 2.54
C GLY A 48 -3.23 6.72 3.84
N LEU A 49 -3.46 7.56 4.85
CA LEU A 49 -3.99 7.11 6.15
C LEU A 49 -5.40 6.54 6.01
N ALA A 50 -5.53 5.23 6.20
CA ALA A 50 -6.80 4.53 6.21
C ALA A 50 -7.38 4.49 7.63
N LYS A 51 -8.53 5.15 7.82
CA LYS A 51 -9.27 5.15 9.08
C LYS A 51 -10.35 4.07 9.16
N ARG A 52 -10.66 3.44 8.04
CA ARG A 52 -11.70 2.41 7.88
C ARG A 52 -11.18 1.29 7.00
N SER A 53 -11.76 0.11 7.17
CA SER A 53 -11.45 -1.10 6.40
C SER A 53 -12.72 -1.71 5.82
N PRO A 54 -12.70 -2.29 4.60
CA PRO A 54 -11.55 -2.41 3.69
C PRO A 54 -11.24 -1.11 2.94
N VAL A 55 -9.98 -0.98 2.52
CA VAL A 55 -9.51 0.05 1.57
C VAL A 55 -9.54 -0.54 0.17
N SER A 56 -9.96 0.23 -0.82
CA SER A 56 -9.93 -0.16 -2.23
C SER A 56 -9.09 0.84 -3.02
N LEU A 57 -8.09 0.34 -3.74
CA LEU A 57 -7.19 1.12 -4.58
C LEU A 57 -7.23 0.57 -6.00
N VAL A 58 -7.27 1.46 -6.99
CA VAL A 58 -7.25 1.11 -8.41
C VAL A 58 -5.95 1.64 -9.00
N PRO A 59 -5.09 0.78 -9.56
CA PRO A 59 -3.90 1.23 -10.27
C PRO A 59 -4.26 2.11 -11.49
N PRO A 60 -3.59 3.25 -11.71
CA PRO A 60 -3.88 4.13 -12.85
C PRO A 60 -3.48 3.55 -14.20
N HIS A 61 -2.59 2.55 -14.23
CA HIS A 61 -2.11 1.88 -15.44
C HIS A 61 -1.66 0.46 -15.11
N GLY A 62 -1.58 -0.38 -16.14
CA GLY A 62 -1.01 -1.73 -16.05
C GLY A 62 0.46 -1.67 -15.63
N GLY A 63 0.87 -2.54 -14.73
CA GLY A 63 2.27 -2.63 -14.32
C GLY A 63 2.47 -3.45 -13.05
N HIS A 64 3.70 -3.41 -12.58
CA HIS A 64 4.08 -3.96 -11.29
C HIS A 64 3.83 -2.92 -10.19
N TRP A 65 3.13 -3.34 -9.15
CA TRP A 65 2.68 -2.47 -8.07
C TRP A 65 3.03 -3.07 -6.71
N HIS A 66 3.35 -2.18 -5.77
CA HIS A 66 3.66 -2.50 -4.40
C HIS A 66 2.62 -1.89 -3.47
N VAL A 67 2.03 -2.73 -2.62
CA VAL A 67 1.17 -2.30 -1.51
C VAL A 67 2.01 -2.33 -0.25
N VAL A 68 2.10 -1.18 0.41
CA VAL A 68 2.75 -1.02 1.70
C VAL A 68 1.71 -0.66 2.75
N VAL A 69 1.77 -1.34 3.90
CA VAL A 69 0.99 -0.98 5.08
C VAL A 69 1.93 -0.66 6.24
N ASP A 70 1.85 0.56 6.77
CA ASP A 70 2.73 1.02 7.84
C ASP A 70 1.99 1.90 8.88
N LEU A 71 2.65 2.11 10.02
CA LEU A 71 2.15 2.98 11.10
C LEU A 71 2.78 4.38 11.08
N GLY A 72 3.42 4.81 9.99
CA GLY A 72 3.95 6.18 9.85
C GLY A 72 5.00 6.58 10.89
N GLY A 73 5.73 5.62 11.45
CA GLY A 73 6.70 5.83 12.52
C GLY A 73 6.13 5.73 13.94
N TYR A 74 4.82 5.53 14.10
CA TYR A 74 4.23 5.20 15.41
C TYR A 74 4.56 3.77 15.82
N ALA A 75 4.70 3.56 17.13
CA ALA A 75 4.93 2.25 17.70
C ALA A 75 3.67 1.36 17.60
N GLY A 76 3.88 0.04 17.53
CA GLY A 76 2.81 -0.95 17.47
C GLY A 76 2.99 -1.94 16.33
N THR A 77 2.02 -2.82 16.17
CA THR A 77 1.91 -3.76 15.06
C THR A 77 0.60 -3.53 14.33
N VAL A 78 0.52 -3.96 13.07
CA VAL A 78 -0.70 -3.96 12.26
C VAL A 78 -0.82 -5.31 11.59
N HIS A 79 -2.03 -5.83 11.45
CA HIS A 79 -2.31 -6.99 10.62
C HIS A 79 -3.12 -6.52 9.42
N ALA A 80 -2.71 -6.97 8.24
CA ALA A 80 -3.37 -6.63 6.99
C ALA A 80 -3.38 -7.80 6.03
N GLY A 81 -4.36 -7.81 5.13
CA GLY A 81 -4.46 -8.74 4.02
C GLY A 81 -4.70 -7.99 2.72
N VAL A 82 -4.15 -8.50 1.62
CA VAL A 82 -4.30 -7.92 0.28
C VAL A 82 -4.89 -8.96 -0.66
N SER A 83 -5.86 -8.54 -1.47
CA SER A 83 -6.48 -9.36 -2.51
C SER A 83 -6.82 -8.50 -3.72
N ILE A 84 -6.72 -9.08 -4.91
CA ILE A 84 -7.23 -8.48 -6.16
C ILE A 84 -8.66 -8.98 -6.36
N VAL A 85 -9.56 -8.04 -6.65
CA VAL A 85 -10.98 -8.28 -6.98
C VAL A 85 -11.24 -7.84 -8.41
#